data_AF-A0A848ZM22-F1
#
_entry.id   AF-A0A848ZM22-F1
#
_cell.length_a   1.000
_cell.length_b   1.000
_cell.length_c   1.000
_cell.angle_alpha   90.00
_cell.angle_beta   90.00
_cell.angle_gamma   90.00
#
_symmetry.space_group_name_H-M   'P 1'
#
loop_
_entity.id
_entity.type
_entity.pdbx_description
1 polymer ?
#
loop_
_entity_poly.entity_id
_entity_poly.type
_entity_poly.pdbx_seq_one_letter_code
_entity_poly.pdbx_strand_id
1 'polypeptide(L)'
;MKIHEKYISRCIQLAKNGLGTTFPNPMVGSVIVHEDKIIGEGYTSPYGGPHAEVNAINSVKETALLKGATLYVTLEPCSHFGKTPPCADL
;
A
#
# COMPACT_ATOMS: atom_id res chain seq x y z
N MET A 1 8.24 16.05 12.98
CA MET A 1 7.35 14.96 12.54
C MET A 1 8.03 13.65 12.91
N LYS A 2 7.36 12.73 13.60
CA LYS A 2 7.93 11.42 13.94
C LYS A 2 8.16 10.62 12.65
N ILE A 3 9.12 9.68 12.66
CA ILE A 3 9.49 8.90 11.46
C ILE A 3 8.25 8.20 10.84
N HIS A 4 7.35 7.64 11.66
CA HIS A 4 6.13 6.99 11.19
C HIS A 4 5.11 7.96 10.56
N GLU A 5 4.95 9.16 11.13
CA GLU A 5 4.06 10.20 10.59
C GLU A 5 4.50 10.64 9.20
N LYS A 6 5.81 10.61 8.91
CA LYS A 6 6.37 10.86 7.57
C LYS A 6 5.86 9.87 6.55
N TYR A 7 5.93 8.57 6.88
CA TYR A 7 5.50 7.52 5.97
C TYR A 7 3.99 7.50 5.79
N ILE A 8 3.22 7.68 6.86
CA ILE A 8 1.75 7.81 6.76
C ILE A 8 1.35 9.03 5.92
N SER A 9 2.03 10.17 6.09
CA SER A 9 1.80 11.35 5.25
C SER A 9 2.06 11.05 3.77
N ARG A 10 3.06 10.22 3.45
CA ARG A 10 3.32 9.76 2.08
C ARG A 10 2.21 8.82 1.58
N CYS A 11 1.73 7.89 2.40
CA CYS A 11 0.59 7.05 2.04
C CYS A 11 -0.66 7.89 1.69
N ILE A 12 -0.95 8.94 2.47
CA ILE A 12 -2.07 9.85 2.19
C ILE A 12 -1.87 10.59 0.86
N GLN A 13 -0.65 10.99 0.51
CA GLN A 13 -0.36 11.59 -0.79
C GLN A 13 -0.61 10.61 -1.94
N LEU A 14 -0.18 9.35 -1.79
CA LEU A 14 -0.39 8.30 -2.79
C LEU A 14 -1.87 7.97 -2.97
N ALA A 15 -2.63 7.89 -1.87
CA ALA A 15 -4.07 7.59 -1.89
C ALA A 15 -4.85 8.58 -2.78
N LYS A 16 -4.45 9.86 -2.82
CA LYS A 16 -5.10 10.88 -3.65
C LYS A 16 -5.04 10.58 -5.15
N ASN A 17 -4.10 9.74 -5.61
CA ASN A 17 -4.03 9.32 -7.01
C ASN A 17 -5.21 8.40 -7.40
N GLY A 18 -5.91 7.80 -6.43
CA GLY A 18 -7.12 7.01 -6.66
C GLY A 18 -8.41 7.84 -6.76
N LEU A 19 -8.33 9.18 -6.68
CA LEU A 19 -9.51 10.03 -6.64
C LEU A 19 -10.34 9.91 -7.92
N GLY A 20 -11.59 9.49 -7.75
CA GLY A 20 -12.56 9.35 -8.84
C GLY A 20 -12.42 8.07 -9.67
N THR A 21 -11.46 7.20 -9.38
CA THR A 21 -11.20 5.99 -10.17
C THR A 21 -11.40 4.68 -9.40
N THR A 22 -11.30 4.70 -8.06
CA THR A 22 -11.35 3.49 -7.23
C THR A 22 -12.76 3.04 -6.85
N PHE A 23 -13.77 3.90 -6.94
CA PHE A 23 -15.14 3.60 -6.50
C PHE A 23 -15.66 2.29 -7.12
N PRO A 24 -16.30 1.39 -6.34
CA PRO A 24 -16.74 1.49 -4.94
C PRO A 24 -15.66 1.31 -3.86
N ASN A 25 -14.41 1.01 -4.22
CA ASN A 25 -13.33 0.79 -3.26
C ASN A 25 -12.79 2.13 -2.69
N PRO A 26 -12.30 2.15 -1.44
CA PRO A 26 -11.67 3.31 -0.85
C PRO A 26 -10.35 3.66 -1.55
N MET A 27 -10.01 4.94 -1.51
CA MET A 27 -8.67 5.42 -1.86
C MET A 27 -7.69 5.05 -0.74
N VAL A 28 -6.85 4.05 -1.01
CA VAL A 28 -5.81 3.62 -0.06
C VAL A 28 -4.45 3.91 -0.68
N GLY A 29 -3.50 4.33 0.14
CA GLY A 29 -2.09 4.43 -0.22
C GLY A 29 -1.24 3.59 0.71
N SER A 30 -0.15 3.05 0.18
CA SER A 30 0.77 2.18 0.90
C SER A 30 2.22 2.48 0.53
N VAL A 31 3.13 2.40 1.51
CA VAL A 31 4.58 2.44 1.29
C VAL A 31 5.26 1.31 2.05
N ILE A 32 6.34 0.79 1.47
CA ILE A 32 7.19 -0.22 2.09
C ILE A 32 8.54 0.41 2.39
N VAL A 33 8.99 0.29 3.63
CA VAL A 33 10.21 0.90 4.15
C VAL A 33 11.16 -0.17 4.66
N HIS A 34 12.40 -0.13 4.21
CA HIS A 34 13.50 -0.96 4.72
C HIS A 34 14.67 -0.03 5.07
N GLU A 35 15.20 -0.10 6.30
CA GLU A 35 16.29 0.76 6.78
C GLU A 35 16.06 2.26 6.49
N ASP A 36 14.90 2.77 6.91
CA ASP A 36 14.43 4.15 6.71
C ASP A 36 14.28 4.62 5.24
N LYS A 37 14.48 3.73 4.27
CA LYS A 37 14.32 3.99 2.84
C LYS A 37 13.01 3.42 2.34
N ILE A 38 12.26 4.22 1.59
CA ILE A 38 11.09 3.73 0.85
C ILE A 38 11.60 2.89 -0.32
N ILE A 39 11.25 1.61 -0.33
CA ILE A 39 11.63 0.64 -1.37
C ILE A 39 10.47 0.29 -2.30
N GLY A 40 9.23 0.63 -1.91
CA GLY A 40 8.03 0.42 -2.71
C GLY A 40 6.91 1.38 -2.34
N GLU A 41 6.07 1.72 -3.31
CA GLU A 41 4.95 2.64 -3.18
C GLU A 41 3.76 2.14 -4.01
N GLY A 42 2.55 2.32 -3.48
CA GLY A 42 1.33 1.89 -4.15
C GLY A 42 0.11 2.68 -3.71
N TYR A 43 -0.92 2.67 -4.55
CA TYR A 43 -2.26 3.14 -4.23
C TYR A 43 -3.29 2.21 -4.88
N THR A 44 -4.53 2.22 -4.39
CA THR A 44 -5.59 1.36 -4.93
C THR A 44 -5.79 1.66 -6.43
N SER A 45 -5.73 0.62 -7.26
CA SER A 45 -6.04 0.73 -8.69
C SER A 45 -7.53 0.97 -8.94
N PRO A 46 -7.94 1.33 -10.18
CA PRO A 46 -9.36 1.39 -10.54
C PRO A 46 -10.12 0.11 -10.20
N TYR A 47 -11.45 0.20 -10.05
CA TYR A 47 -12.27 -0.94 -9.63
C TYR A 47 -11.97 -2.23 -10.39
N GLY A 48 -11.74 -3.31 -9.65
CA GLY A 48 -11.33 -4.62 -10.18
C GLY A 48 -9.82 -4.83 -10.23
N GLY A 49 -9.02 -3.78 -10.04
CA GLY A 49 -7.58 -3.85 -9.92
C GLY A 49 -7.07 -4.14 -8.50
N PRO A 50 -5.75 -4.28 -8.33
CA PRO A 50 -5.11 -4.55 -7.05
C PRO A 50 -5.26 -3.42 -6.02
N HIS A 51 -5.22 -3.80 -4.74
CA HIS A 51 -5.16 -2.86 -3.62
C HIS A 51 -3.78 -2.20 -3.49
N ALA A 52 -3.71 -1.16 -2.66
CA ALA A 52 -2.50 -0.37 -2.47
C ALA A 52 -1.30 -1.20 -2.00
N GLU A 53 -1.54 -2.17 -1.11
CA GLU A 53 -0.53 -3.07 -0.54
C GLU A 53 0.10 -3.94 -1.63
N VAL A 54 -0.73 -4.57 -2.47
CA VAL A 54 -0.28 -5.37 -3.61
C VAL A 54 0.55 -4.52 -4.58
N ASN A 55 0.07 -3.32 -4.90
CA ASN A 55 0.80 -2.39 -5.77
C ASN A 55 2.13 -1.96 -5.17
N ALA A 56 2.19 -1.69 -3.87
CA ALA A 56 3.42 -1.33 -3.18
C ALA A 56 4.43 -2.49 -3.21
N ILE A 57 3.99 -3.71 -2.91
CA ILE A 57 4.83 -4.93 -2.97
C ILE A 57 5.37 -5.14 -4.39
N ASN A 58 4.51 -5.07 -5.41
CA ASN A 58 4.88 -5.27 -6.80
C ASN A 58 5.85 -4.18 -7.34
N SER A 59 5.87 -3.01 -6.71
CA SER A 59 6.81 -1.93 -7.07
C SER A 59 8.23 -2.12 -6.52
N VAL A 60 8.42 -3.04 -5.56
CA VAL A 60 9.73 -3.29 -4.95
C VAL A 60 10.63 -4.03 -5.93
N LYS A 61 11.77 -3.43 -6.26
CA LYS A 61 12.74 -4.01 -7.21
C LYS A 61 13.49 -5.22 -6.65
N GLU A 62 13.85 -5.16 -5.38
CA GLU A 62 14.60 -6.22 -4.70
C GLU A 62 13.71 -6.88 -3.65
N THR A 63 12.95 -7.88 -4.08
CA THR A 63 11.91 -8.52 -3.25
C THR A 63 12.48 -9.23 -2.02
N ALA A 64 13.77 -9.57 -2.01
CA ALA A 64 14.44 -10.12 -0.83
C ALA A 64 14.39 -9.16 0.38
N LEU A 65 14.34 -7.84 0.13
CA LEU A 65 14.27 -6.80 1.17
C LEU A 65 12.88 -6.70 1.83
N LEU A 66 11.84 -7.28 1.24
CA LEU A 66 10.51 -7.31 1.85
C LEU A 66 10.56 -8.01 3.22
N LYS A 67 11.41 -9.03 3.34
CA LYS A 67 11.67 -9.70 4.61
C LYS A 67 12.45 -8.77 5.53
N GLY A 68 11.77 -8.20 6.52
CA GLY A 68 12.33 -7.22 7.46
C GLY A 68 11.94 -5.77 7.15
N ALA A 69 11.18 -5.53 6.08
CA ALA A 69 10.59 -4.23 5.81
C ALA A 69 9.35 -3.97 6.69
N THR A 70 8.98 -2.69 6.80
CA THR A 70 7.72 -2.24 7.41
C THR A 70 6.81 -1.68 6.33
N LEU A 71 5.56 -2.14 6.30
CA LEU A 71 4.51 -1.59 5.44
C LEU A 71 3.68 -0.58 6.22
N TYR A 72 3.47 0.60 5.64
CA TYR A 72 2.58 1.64 6.17
C TYR A 72 1.40 1.79 5.21
N VAL A 73 0.18 1.83 5.73
CA VAL A 73 -1.04 1.90 4.91
C VAL A 73 -2.06 2.84 5.55
N THR A 74 -2.88 3.51 4.74
CA THR A 74 -3.89 4.47 5.22
C THR A 74 -5.16 3.85 5.78
N LEU A 75 -5.38 2.56 5.56
CA LEU A 75 -6.56 1.81 6.01
C LEU A 75 -6.13 0.40 6.40
N GLU A 76 -6.85 -0.22 7.33
CA GLU A 76 -6.60 -1.61 7.73
C GLU A 76 -6.60 -2.55 6.51
N PRO A 77 -5.57 -3.42 6.35
CA PRO A 77 -5.55 -4.40 5.28
C PRO A 77 -6.77 -5.33 5.32
N CYS A 78 -7.31 -5.66 4.14
CA CYS A 78 -8.45 -6.56 4.09
C CYS A 78 -8.08 -7.96 4.61
N SER A 79 -9.02 -8.57 5.35
CA SER A 79 -8.86 -9.86 6.05
C SER A 79 -9.95 -10.89 5.68
N HIS A 80 -10.72 -10.62 4.63
CA HIS A 80 -11.75 -11.51 4.11
C HIS A 80 -11.41 -12.03 2.71
N PHE A 81 -11.88 -13.22 2.38
CA PHE A 81 -11.74 -13.80 1.05
C PHE A 81 -12.84 -13.26 0.13
N GLY A 82 -12.45 -12.38 -0.79
CA GLY A 82 -13.33 -11.82 -1.82
C GLY A 82 -12.99 -12.34 -3.21
N LYS A 83 -12.99 -11.43 -4.21
CA LYS A 83 -12.51 -11.74 -5.58
C LYS A 83 -11.00 -11.98 -5.67
N THR A 84 -10.26 -11.44 -4.70
CA THR A 84 -8.81 -11.62 -4.54
C THR A 84 -8.51 -12.09 -3.12
N PRO A 85 -7.38 -12.78 -2.87
CA PRO A 85 -6.94 -13.10 -1.51
C PRO A 85 -6.80 -11.85 -0.64
N PRO A 86 -6.97 -11.96 0.69
CA PRO A 86 -6.84 -10.84 1.60
C PRO A 86 -5.41 -10.28 1.61
N CYS A 87 -5.27 -8.96 1.74
CA CYS A 87 -3.96 -8.31 1.82
C CYS A 87 -3.20 -8.67 3.09
N ALA A 88 -3.90 -9.13 4.13
CA ALA A 88 -3.30 -9.62 5.37
C ALA A 88 -2.52 -10.94 5.20
N ASP A 89 -2.76 -11.70 4.11
CA ASP A 89 -2.11 -12.99 3.84
C ASP A 89 -0.95 -12.89 2.83
N LEU A 90 -0.55 -11.66 2.45
CA LEU A 90 0.53 -11.38 1.50
C LEU A 90 1.94 -11.49 2.12
#